data_AF-R0M647-F1
#
_entry.id   AF-R0M647-F1
#
_cell.length_a   1.000
_cell.length_b   1.000
_cell.length_c   1.000
_cell.angle_alpha   90.00
_cell.angle_beta   90.00
_cell.angle_gamma   90.00
#
_symmetry.space_group_name_H-M   'P 1'
#
loop_
_entity.id
_entity.type
_entity.pdbx_description
1 polymer ?
#
loop_
_entity_poly.entity_id
_entity_poly.type
_entity_poly.pdbx_seq_one_letter_code
_entity_poly.pdbx_strand_id
1 'polypeptide(L)'
;MEYETITLDLIDYISTNTPEEIASGVVFGSIPVVLTPFKSKSNDISFSLDLYDKQKQNVLRLTPTEFLKNKEIIFKNKQKMNHLIVEDLLLMKEFGYDKNILEIKSLGFNLIGSDSEYLTNPSPLSLNKFCIDCKEDLIYVSLFVLYKIYSKKNNKISIITPDKLKTEIFCRVMDMNCKIFGINDLLRNDLGENVIVVKSFLEVSAKRVVYLGSKPTGTKEIKMDYKKISKYIYRIRDLIKSITKDVLKGKREFNYGRFKNILK
;
A
#
# COMPACT_ATOMS: atom_id res chain seq x y z
N MET A 1 10.23 -11.09 -7.64
CA MET A 1 8.89 -10.52 -7.84
C MET A 1 9.14 -9.21 -8.53
N GLU A 2 8.86 -9.14 -9.82
CA GLU A 2 8.86 -7.86 -10.54
C GLU A 2 7.80 -6.96 -9.89
N TYR A 3 8.20 -5.76 -9.50
CA TYR A 3 7.27 -4.76 -9.01
C TYR A 3 6.51 -4.24 -10.23
N GLU A 4 5.29 -4.72 -10.53
CA GLU A 4 4.48 -3.98 -11.53
C GLU A 4 4.14 -2.63 -10.93
N THR A 5 4.49 -1.59 -11.68
CA THR A 5 4.54 -0.19 -11.32
C THR A 5 3.13 0.44 -11.27
N ILE A 6 2.95 1.46 -10.41
CA ILE A 6 1.69 2.17 -10.22
C ILE A 6 1.63 3.37 -11.18
N THR A 7 0.51 3.58 -11.88
CA THR A 7 0.23 4.83 -12.60
C THR A 7 -0.51 5.79 -11.67
N LEU A 8 -0.07 7.05 -11.61
CA LEU A 8 -0.65 8.07 -10.73
C LEU A 8 -1.78 8.84 -11.42
N ASP A 9 -2.82 9.17 -10.63
CA ASP A 9 -3.82 10.16 -10.99
C ASP A 9 -3.27 11.59 -10.77
N LEU A 10 -3.88 12.60 -11.38
CA LEU A 10 -3.48 14.01 -11.26
C LEU A 10 -3.93 14.63 -9.92
N ILE A 11 -3.49 14.03 -8.81
CA ILE A 11 -3.73 14.46 -7.44
C ILE A 11 -2.44 14.34 -6.62
N ASP A 12 -2.43 14.97 -5.45
CA ASP A 12 -1.36 14.81 -4.47
C ASP A 12 -1.44 13.46 -3.76
N TYR A 13 -0.29 12.98 -3.29
CA TYR A 13 -0.19 11.74 -2.55
C TYR A 13 0.60 11.87 -1.25
N ILE A 14 0.12 11.18 -0.21
CA ILE A 14 0.86 10.99 1.04
C ILE A 14 1.44 9.58 1.12
N SER A 15 2.72 9.44 1.45
CA SER A 15 3.41 8.16 1.51
C SER A 15 4.49 8.13 2.59
N THR A 16 4.59 7.02 3.30
CA THR A 16 5.71 6.76 4.23
C THR A 16 6.88 6.05 3.58
N ASN A 17 6.81 5.77 2.26
CA ASN A 17 7.87 5.12 1.51
C ASN A 17 9.05 6.07 1.25
N THR A 18 10.26 5.53 1.10
CA THR A 18 11.41 6.36 0.72
C THR A 18 11.26 6.86 -0.72
N PRO A 19 11.95 7.96 -1.10
CA PRO A 19 11.94 8.43 -2.48
C PRO A 19 12.37 7.37 -3.51
N GLU A 20 13.33 6.50 -3.17
CA GLU A 20 13.78 5.41 -4.03
C GLU A 20 12.72 4.32 -4.18
N GLU A 21 12.02 3.98 -3.10
CA GLU A 21 10.89 3.05 -3.16
C GLU A 21 9.81 3.62 -4.08
N ILE A 22 9.45 4.90 -3.94
CA ILE A 22 8.46 5.57 -4.79
C ILE A 22 8.93 5.60 -6.25
N ALA A 23 10.16 6.02 -6.51
CA ALA A 23 10.73 6.09 -7.86
C ALA A 23 10.76 4.74 -8.58
N SER A 24 10.97 3.64 -7.83
CA SER A 24 10.96 2.28 -8.39
C SER A 24 9.56 1.66 -8.49
N GLY A 25 8.63 2.06 -7.62
CA GLY A 25 7.27 1.51 -7.55
C GLY A 25 6.23 2.23 -8.41
N VAL A 26 6.56 3.39 -8.97
CA VAL A 26 5.65 4.26 -9.74
C VAL A 26 6.14 4.45 -11.17
N VAL A 27 5.20 4.47 -12.13
CA VAL A 27 5.47 4.89 -13.50
C VAL A 27 5.49 6.42 -13.57
N PHE A 28 6.69 6.98 -13.67
CA PHE A 28 6.86 8.37 -14.06
C PHE A 28 6.94 8.48 -15.58
N GLY A 29 6.29 9.50 -16.16
CA GLY A 29 6.39 9.79 -17.59
C GLY A 29 7.76 10.33 -18.03
N SER A 30 8.66 10.58 -17.07
CA SER A 30 10.00 11.12 -17.20
C SER A 30 10.90 10.60 -16.05
N ILE A 31 12.14 11.08 -15.97
CA ILE A 31 12.98 10.85 -14.79
C ILE A 31 12.21 11.27 -13.52
N PRO A 32 12.14 10.41 -12.48
CA PRO A 32 11.59 10.81 -11.19
C PRO A 32 12.42 11.93 -10.59
N VAL A 33 11.77 13.02 -10.17
CA VAL A 33 12.44 14.16 -9.53
C VAL A 33 12.09 14.17 -8.05
N VAL A 34 13.13 14.25 -7.23
CA VAL A 34 13.05 14.36 -5.77
C VAL A 34 13.51 15.75 -5.35
N LEU A 35 12.60 16.50 -4.74
CA LEU A 35 12.92 17.74 -4.06
C LEU A 35 13.50 17.40 -2.69
N THR A 36 14.73 17.85 -2.42
CA THR A 36 15.42 17.65 -1.14
C THR A 36 15.77 18.99 -0.50
N PRO A 37 15.66 19.16 0.83
CA PRO A 37 16.09 20.40 1.48
C PRO A 37 17.61 20.56 1.45
N PHE A 38 18.35 19.46 1.21
CA PHE A 38 19.80 19.42 1.30
C PHE A 38 20.49 19.56 -0.06
N LYS A 39 21.14 20.71 -0.27
CA LYS A 39 21.96 20.96 -1.47
C LYS A 39 23.06 19.89 -1.69
N SER A 40 23.63 19.34 -0.61
CA SER A 40 24.65 18.29 -0.67
C SER A 40 24.15 16.96 -1.27
N LYS A 41 22.83 16.73 -1.28
CA LYS A 41 22.19 15.55 -1.90
C LYS A 41 21.77 15.78 -3.35
N SER A 42 21.95 16.99 -3.87
CA SER A 42 21.53 17.33 -5.23
C SER A 42 22.50 16.73 -6.26
N ASN A 43 21.96 16.20 -7.35
CA ASN A 43 22.75 15.60 -8.42
C ASN A 43 23.01 16.60 -9.55
N ASP A 44 24.05 16.35 -10.35
CA ASP A 44 24.25 17.05 -11.61
C ASP A 44 23.10 16.71 -12.59
N ILE A 45 22.41 17.75 -13.07
CA ILE A 45 21.21 17.60 -13.89
C ILE A 45 21.54 16.92 -15.22
N SER A 46 22.57 17.43 -15.92
CA SER A 46 22.94 16.94 -17.26
C SER A 46 23.36 15.48 -17.19
N PHE A 47 24.22 15.14 -16.24
CA PHE A 47 24.69 13.77 -16.02
C PHE A 47 23.53 12.82 -15.66
N SER A 48 22.61 13.25 -14.80
CA SER A 48 21.48 12.41 -14.37
C SER A 48 20.49 12.14 -15.48
N LEU A 49 20.22 13.14 -16.32
CA LEU A 49 19.39 12.99 -17.52
C LEU A 49 20.04 12.03 -18.52
N ASP A 50 21.34 12.19 -18.78
CA ASP A 50 22.11 11.31 -19.67
C ASP A 50 22.08 9.84 -19.22
N LEU A 51 22.24 9.61 -17.91
CA LEU A 51 22.15 8.28 -17.30
C LEU A 51 20.76 7.69 -17.45
N TYR A 52 19.72 8.47 -17.16
CA TYR A 52 18.34 8.01 -17.28
C TYR A 52 17.96 7.71 -18.73
N ASP A 53 18.45 8.47 -19.71
CA ASP A 53 18.20 8.16 -21.12
C ASP A 53 18.89 6.87 -21.57
N LYS A 54 20.08 6.58 -21.06
CA LYS A 54 20.84 5.36 -21.38
C LYS A 54 20.32 4.12 -20.66
N GLN A 55 19.94 4.23 -19.39
CA GLN A 55 19.68 3.08 -18.52
C GLN A 55 18.23 2.98 -18.04
N LYS A 56 17.43 4.03 -18.22
CA LYS A 56 16.06 4.17 -17.66
C LYS A 56 16.00 3.90 -16.16
N GLN A 57 17.11 4.15 -15.48
CA GLN A 57 17.31 3.99 -14.06
C GLN A 57 18.05 5.22 -13.57
N ASN A 58 17.37 6.09 -12.80
CA ASN A 58 17.97 7.11 -11.95
C ASN A 58 16.85 7.88 -11.24
N VAL A 59 17.24 8.71 -10.28
CA VAL A 59 16.37 9.74 -9.69
C VAL A 59 17.13 11.06 -9.73
N LEU A 60 16.48 12.13 -10.15
CA LEU A 60 17.07 13.48 -10.13
C LEU A 60 16.73 14.15 -8.80
N ARG A 61 17.72 14.27 -7.91
CA ARG A 61 17.57 15.01 -6.65
C ARG A 61 18.01 16.45 -6.81
N LEU A 62 17.16 17.40 -6.40
CA LEU A 62 17.42 18.84 -6.48
C LEU A 62 16.80 19.57 -5.29
N THR A 63 17.34 20.73 -4.92
CA THR A 63 16.60 21.66 -4.05
C THR A 63 15.42 22.29 -4.81
N PRO A 64 14.35 22.74 -4.12
CA PRO A 64 13.24 23.46 -4.76
C PRO A 64 13.68 24.66 -5.61
N THR A 65 14.68 25.40 -5.14
CA THR A 65 15.27 26.54 -5.86
C THR A 65 15.95 26.11 -7.17
N GLU A 66 16.71 25.01 -7.15
CA GLU A 66 17.36 24.50 -8.36
C GLU A 66 16.37 23.97 -9.37
N PHE A 67 15.33 23.28 -8.89
CA PHE A 67 14.25 22.79 -9.75
C PHE A 67 13.59 23.96 -10.51
N LEU A 68 13.19 25.03 -9.81
CA LEU A 68 12.56 26.19 -10.44
C LEU A 68 13.47 26.88 -11.46
N LYS A 69 14.78 26.98 -11.17
CA LYS A 69 15.77 27.57 -12.08
C LYS A 69 16.00 26.74 -13.35
N ASN A 70 15.87 25.41 -13.26
CA ASN A 70 16.25 24.49 -14.33
C ASN A 70 15.06 23.75 -14.96
N LYS A 71 13.82 24.07 -14.56
CA LYS A 71 12.61 23.39 -15.04
C LYS A 71 12.54 23.27 -16.56
N GLU A 72 12.91 24.31 -17.30
CA GLU A 72 12.90 24.27 -18.77
C GLU A 72 13.85 23.22 -19.36
N ILE A 73 15.01 23.01 -18.74
CA ILE A 73 15.99 21.99 -19.14
C ILE A 73 15.45 20.60 -18.82
N ILE A 74 14.86 20.44 -17.62
CA ILE A 74 14.27 19.18 -17.16
C ILE A 74 13.09 18.77 -18.07
N PHE A 75 12.30 19.74 -18.56
CA PHE A 75 11.09 19.50 -19.36
C PHE A 75 11.27 19.63 -20.88
N LYS A 76 12.50 19.81 -21.36
CA LYS A 76 12.82 20.10 -22.78
C LYS A 76 12.24 19.07 -23.76
N ASN A 77 11.91 17.86 -23.30
CA ASN A 77 11.39 16.75 -24.11
C ASN A 77 9.85 16.56 -24.12
N LYS A 78 9.04 17.54 -23.68
CA LYS A 78 7.55 17.45 -23.67
C LYS A 78 6.97 16.22 -22.95
N GLN A 79 7.76 15.51 -22.15
CA GLN A 79 7.25 14.46 -21.28
C GLN A 79 6.48 15.12 -20.13
N LYS A 80 5.20 14.77 -20.00
CA LYS A 80 4.35 15.26 -18.90
C LYS A 80 4.82 14.63 -17.60
N MET A 81 5.68 15.33 -16.87
CA MET A 81 5.89 15.05 -15.46
C MET A 81 4.81 15.78 -14.68
N ASN A 82 3.94 15.03 -14.02
CA ASN A 82 2.84 15.61 -13.26
C ASN A 82 3.07 15.55 -11.75
N HIS A 83 4.12 14.82 -11.31
CA HIS A 83 4.38 14.53 -9.91
C HIS A 83 5.84 14.77 -9.55
N LEU A 84 6.05 15.35 -8.37
CA LEU A 84 7.34 15.54 -7.71
C LEU A 84 7.34 14.82 -6.38
N ILE A 85 8.42 14.11 -6.06
CA ILE A 85 8.60 13.51 -4.74
C ILE A 85 9.26 14.57 -3.85
N VAL A 86 8.75 14.79 -2.64
CA VAL A 86 9.31 15.77 -1.71
C VAL A 86 9.83 15.06 -0.47
N GLU A 87 11.14 15.18 -0.22
CA GLU A 87 11.74 14.75 1.03
C GLU A 87 11.38 15.71 2.15
N ASP A 88 10.89 15.15 3.25
CA ASP A 88 10.73 15.83 4.55
C ASP A 88 10.13 17.24 4.42
N LEU A 89 8.81 17.28 4.18
CA LEU A 89 8.06 18.52 3.97
C LEU A 89 8.19 19.50 5.15
N LEU A 90 8.31 18.99 6.37
CA LEU A 90 8.53 19.81 7.55
C LEU A 90 9.89 20.52 7.46
N LEU A 91 10.94 19.77 7.11
CA LEU A 91 12.27 20.33 6.96
C LEU A 91 12.36 21.32 5.80
N MET A 92 11.61 21.12 4.72
CA MET A 92 11.51 22.10 3.62
C MET A 92 11.06 23.48 4.11
N LYS A 93 10.11 23.51 5.04
CA LYS A 93 9.63 24.73 5.67
C LYS A 93 10.69 25.40 6.51
N GLU A 94 11.36 24.63 7.36
CA GLU A 94 12.43 25.12 8.25
C GLU A 94 13.59 25.74 7.45
N PHE A 95 13.89 25.19 6.28
CA PHE A 95 14.90 25.71 5.36
C PHE A 95 14.41 26.90 4.51
N GLY A 96 13.15 27.31 4.64
CA GLY A 96 12.58 28.49 3.98
C GLY A 96 12.13 28.27 2.54
N TYR A 97 11.88 27.03 2.11
CA TYR A 97 11.47 26.72 0.74
C TYR A 97 9.96 26.88 0.48
N ASP A 98 9.16 27.36 1.44
CA ASP A 98 7.70 27.54 1.33
C ASP A 98 7.27 28.18 0.01
N LYS A 99 7.87 29.33 -0.31
CA LYS A 99 7.52 30.09 -1.52
C LYS A 99 7.84 29.28 -2.77
N ASN A 100 8.95 28.54 -2.77
CA ASN A 100 9.34 27.70 -3.89
C ASN A 100 8.39 26.52 -4.07
N ILE A 101 7.99 25.83 -2.99
CA ILE A 101 7.04 24.71 -3.07
C ILE A 101 5.66 25.19 -3.56
N LEU A 102 5.18 26.33 -3.05
CA LEU A 102 3.92 26.92 -3.51
C LEU A 102 3.97 27.35 -4.98
N GLU A 103 5.09 27.93 -5.43
CA GLU A 103 5.30 28.25 -6.85
C GLU A 103 5.32 26.98 -7.71
N ILE A 104 5.98 25.92 -7.25
CA ILE A 104 5.98 24.63 -7.94
C ILE A 104 4.56 24.10 -8.09
N LYS A 105 3.72 24.16 -7.04
CA LYS A 105 2.31 23.76 -7.13
C LYS A 105 1.51 24.64 -8.09
N SER A 106 1.74 25.95 -8.10
CA SER A 106 1.01 26.86 -9.01
C SER A 106 1.35 26.63 -10.49
N LEU A 107 2.51 26.04 -10.77
CA LEU A 107 2.89 25.56 -12.11
C LEU A 107 2.18 24.26 -12.53
N GLY A 108 1.34 23.68 -11.67
CA GLY A 108 0.51 22.51 -11.96
C GLY A 108 1.13 21.16 -11.58
N PHE A 109 2.21 21.15 -10.79
CA PHE A 109 2.79 19.90 -10.27
C PHE A 109 2.01 19.41 -9.06
N ASN A 110 1.72 18.11 -9.05
CA ASN A 110 1.29 17.38 -7.87
C ASN A 110 2.50 16.91 -7.08
N LEU A 111 2.34 16.73 -5.78
CA LEU A 111 3.39 16.35 -4.85
C LEU A 111 3.12 14.98 -4.24
N ILE A 112 4.19 14.22 -4.02
CA ILE A 112 4.20 13.00 -3.23
C ILE A 112 5.09 13.26 -2.02
N GLY A 113 4.53 13.29 -0.82
CA GLY A 113 5.27 13.62 0.39
C GLY A 113 4.87 12.78 1.60
N SER A 114 5.60 12.95 2.71
CA SER A 114 5.38 12.18 3.94
C SER A 114 4.34 12.79 4.88
N ASP A 115 3.90 14.01 4.63
CA ASP A 115 2.90 14.75 5.42
C ASP A 115 1.95 15.50 4.48
N SER A 116 0.84 15.96 5.02
CA SER A 116 -0.20 16.77 4.38
C SER A 116 0.21 18.24 4.14
N GLU A 117 1.32 18.71 4.71
CA GLU A 117 1.77 20.08 4.51
C GLU A 117 2.06 20.33 3.02
N TYR A 118 1.52 21.44 2.49
CA TYR A 118 1.46 21.78 1.04
C TYR A 118 0.61 20.85 0.15
N LEU A 119 0.17 19.69 0.62
CA LEU A 119 -0.67 18.77 -0.17
C LEU A 119 -2.14 19.21 -0.15
N THR A 120 -2.83 19.05 -1.28
CA THR A 120 -4.25 19.37 -1.44
C THR A 120 -5.04 18.08 -1.55
N ASN A 121 -5.77 17.74 -0.48
CA ASN A 121 -6.57 16.51 -0.37
C ASN A 121 -5.79 15.25 -0.81
N PRO A 122 -4.60 15.00 -0.22
CA PRO A 122 -3.76 13.92 -0.70
C PRO A 122 -4.43 12.55 -0.54
N SER A 123 -4.25 11.70 -1.54
CA SER A 123 -4.59 10.28 -1.42
C SER A 123 -3.40 9.49 -0.89
N PRO A 124 -3.60 8.45 -0.06
CA PRO A 124 -2.51 7.58 0.33
C PRO A 124 -1.87 6.91 -0.90
N LEU A 125 -0.57 7.13 -1.13
CA LEU A 125 0.22 6.33 -2.06
C LEU A 125 0.85 5.19 -1.28
N SER A 126 0.71 3.99 -1.80
CA SER A 126 0.94 2.80 -1.01
C SER A 126 1.52 1.68 -1.85
N LEU A 127 2.84 1.72 -2.01
CA LEU A 127 3.60 0.77 -2.83
C LEU A 127 3.53 -0.67 -2.29
N ASN A 128 3.35 -0.77 -0.97
CA ASN A 128 3.29 -2.02 -0.24
C ASN A 128 1.84 -2.43 0.09
N LYS A 129 0.84 -1.65 -0.34
CA LYS A 129 -0.57 -1.95 -0.07
C LYS A 129 -1.29 -2.39 -1.34
N PHE A 130 -1.90 -3.56 -1.25
CA PHE A 130 -2.61 -4.20 -2.33
C PHE A 130 -4.09 -4.29 -1.98
N CYS A 131 -4.96 -4.36 -2.99
CA CYS A 131 -6.36 -4.72 -2.79
C CYS A 131 -6.71 -5.96 -3.61
N ILE A 132 -7.62 -6.76 -3.07
CA ILE A 132 -8.27 -7.85 -3.81
C ILE A 132 -9.75 -7.55 -3.73
N ASP A 133 -10.31 -7.13 -4.87
CA ASP A 133 -11.75 -7.04 -5.01
C ASP A 133 -12.32 -8.47 -5.03
N CYS A 134 -13.01 -8.82 -3.96
CA CYS A 134 -13.58 -10.14 -3.79
C CYS A 134 -15.02 -10.01 -3.27
N LYS A 135 -15.91 -10.80 -3.86
CA LYS A 135 -17.30 -10.92 -3.40
C LYS A 135 -17.33 -11.38 -1.95
N GLU A 136 -18.36 -10.98 -1.20
CA GLU A 136 -18.45 -11.25 0.24
C GLU A 136 -18.30 -12.73 0.60
N ASP A 137 -18.82 -13.61 -0.24
CA ASP A 137 -18.78 -15.06 -0.07
C ASP A 137 -17.41 -15.70 -0.35
N LEU A 138 -16.47 -14.93 -0.89
CA LEU A 138 -15.11 -15.36 -1.25
C LEU A 138 -14.03 -14.75 -0.34
N ILE A 139 -14.39 -13.84 0.58
CA ILE A 139 -13.44 -13.17 1.48
C ILE A 139 -12.62 -14.16 2.30
N TYR A 140 -13.28 -15.11 2.96
CA TYR A 140 -12.59 -16.11 3.80
C TYR A 140 -11.74 -17.10 2.98
N VAL A 141 -12.14 -17.36 1.73
CA VAL A 141 -11.33 -18.15 0.80
C VAL A 141 -10.06 -17.40 0.44
N SER A 142 -10.20 -16.11 0.12
CA SER A 142 -9.09 -15.20 -0.19
C SER A 142 -8.13 -15.05 0.99
N LEU A 143 -8.68 -14.89 2.20
CA LEU A 143 -7.93 -14.82 3.44
C LEU A 143 -7.06 -16.08 3.66
N PHE A 144 -7.65 -17.27 3.47
CA PHE A 144 -6.92 -18.54 3.60
C PHE A 144 -5.80 -18.68 2.57
N VAL A 145 -6.05 -18.29 1.33
CA VAL A 145 -5.06 -18.35 0.25
C VAL A 145 -3.90 -17.39 0.52
N LEU A 146 -4.19 -16.15 0.89
CA LEU A 146 -3.16 -15.17 1.28
C LEU A 146 -2.32 -15.68 2.45
N TYR A 147 -2.95 -16.26 3.47
CA TYR A 147 -2.24 -16.90 4.56
C TYR A 147 -1.28 -17.96 4.06
N LYS A 148 -1.73 -18.90 3.21
CA LYS A 148 -0.87 -19.96 2.66
C LYS A 148 0.29 -19.41 1.81
N ILE A 149 0.14 -18.25 1.19
CA ILE A 149 1.21 -17.60 0.42
C ILE A 149 2.25 -16.98 1.36
N TYR A 150 1.79 -16.25 2.38
CA TYR A 150 2.68 -15.48 3.26
C TYR A 150 3.28 -16.31 4.41
N SER A 151 2.59 -17.35 4.87
CA SER A 151 3.05 -18.21 5.97
C SER A 151 4.28 -19.03 5.59
N LYS A 152 4.46 -19.34 4.29
CA LYS A 152 5.62 -20.09 3.78
C LYS A 152 6.97 -19.42 4.04
N LYS A 153 6.98 -18.13 4.37
CA LYS A 153 8.21 -17.34 4.57
C LYS A 153 8.53 -17.07 6.04
N ASN A 154 7.90 -17.77 6.98
CA ASN A 154 7.98 -17.49 8.43
C ASN A 154 7.60 -16.04 8.81
N ASN A 155 6.86 -15.35 7.95
CA ASN A 155 6.44 -13.99 8.21
C ASN A 155 5.29 -13.98 9.22
N LYS A 156 5.35 -13.05 10.19
CA LYS A 156 4.22 -12.79 11.09
C LYS A 156 3.07 -12.15 10.31
N ILE A 157 1.87 -12.73 10.43
CA ILE A 157 0.65 -12.26 9.75
C ILE A 157 -0.31 -11.71 10.79
N SER A 158 -0.81 -10.50 10.53
CA SER A 158 -1.91 -9.89 11.29
C SER A 158 -3.14 -9.74 10.42
N ILE A 159 -4.32 -10.01 10.98
CA ILE A 159 -5.61 -9.85 10.31
C ILE A 159 -6.43 -8.82 11.09
N ILE A 160 -6.87 -7.76 10.40
CA ILE A 160 -7.76 -6.73 10.95
C ILE A 160 -9.13 -6.92 10.32
N THR A 161 -10.17 -7.08 11.14
CA THR A 161 -11.49 -7.52 10.67
C THR A 161 -12.63 -6.89 11.47
N PRO A 162 -13.80 -6.60 10.86
CA PRO A 162 -14.98 -6.19 11.60
C PRO A 162 -15.50 -7.33 12.50
N ASP A 163 -15.46 -8.57 12.01
CA ASP A 163 -15.97 -9.75 12.71
C ASP A 163 -14.84 -10.55 13.40
N LYS A 164 -14.23 -9.99 14.46
CA LYS A 164 -13.07 -10.60 15.16
C LYS A 164 -13.29 -12.06 15.55
N LEU A 165 -14.35 -12.34 16.32
CA LEU A 165 -14.64 -13.69 16.82
C LEU A 165 -14.89 -14.70 15.70
N LYS A 166 -15.58 -14.29 14.63
CA LYS A 166 -15.84 -15.14 13.46
C LYS A 166 -14.53 -15.52 12.78
N THR A 167 -13.63 -14.55 12.62
CA THR A 167 -12.31 -14.74 12.03
C THR A 167 -11.41 -15.58 12.93
N GLU A 168 -11.49 -15.45 14.26
CA GLU A 168 -10.79 -16.32 15.22
C GLU A 168 -11.20 -17.79 15.09
N ILE A 169 -12.51 -18.07 15.08
CA ILE A 169 -13.02 -19.43 14.88
C ILE A 169 -12.55 -19.99 13.54
N PHE A 170 -12.67 -19.19 12.47
CA PHE A 170 -12.20 -19.57 11.15
C PHE A 170 -10.71 -19.92 11.13
N CYS A 171 -9.84 -19.02 11.62
CA CYS A 171 -8.40 -19.23 11.66
C CYS A 171 -8.04 -20.46 12.50
N ARG A 172 -8.74 -20.70 13.60
CA ARG A 172 -8.55 -21.89 14.44
C ARG A 172 -8.90 -23.18 13.71
N VAL A 173 -10.02 -23.23 13.00
CA VAL A 173 -10.42 -24.41 12.22
C VAL A 173 -9.47 -24.67 11.05
N MET A 174 -8.96 -23.60 10.43
CA MET A 174 -8.09 -23.67 9.26
C MET A 174 -6.60 -23.81 9.61
N ASP A 175 -6.27 -23.90 10.91
CA ASP A 175 -4.91 -24.00 11.44
C ASP A 175 -4.01 -22.84 10.96
N MET A 176 -4.52 -21.63 11.14
CA MET A 176 -3.87 -20.38 10.75
C MET A 176 -3.25 -19.70 11.97
N ASN A 177 -1.93 -19.63 12.02
CA ASN A 177 -1.21 -18.90 13.05
C ASN A 177 -1.10 -17.42 12.67
N CYS A 178 -2.06 -16.61 13.12
CA CYS A 178 -2.14 -15.18 12.84
C CYS A 178 -2.56 -14.43 14.11
N LYS A 179 -2.08 -13.18 14.26
CA LYS A 179 -2.68 -12.25 15.24
C LYS A 179 -3.96 -11.66 14.63
N ILE A 180 -5.06 -11.64 15.39
CA ILE A 180 -6.36 -11.17 14.88
C ILE A 180 -6.82 -9.98 15.72
N PHE A 181 -7.16 -8.88 15.04
CA PHE A 181 -7.57 -7.61 15.63
C PHE A 181 -8.95 -7.22 15.10
N GLY A 182 -9.79 -6.70 15.99
CA GLY A 182 -11.00 -5.97 15.60
C GLY A 182 -10.63 -4.61 14.99
N ILE A 183 -11.47 -4.05 14.11
CA ILE A 183 -11.25 -2.71 13.53
C ILE A 183 -11.08 -1.63 14.62
N ASN A 184 -11.81 -1.79 15.74
CA ASN A 184 -11.80 -0.83 16.84
C ASN A 184 -10.80 -1.19 17.95
N ASP A 185 -10.00 -2.24 17.77
CA ASP A 185 -8.97 -2.59 18.75
C ASP A 185 -7.85 -1.53 18.69
N LEU A 186 -7.32 -1.13 19.85
CA LEU A 186 -6.11 -0.32 19.92
C LEU A 186 -4.96 -1.09 19.26
N LEU A 187 -4.62 -0.69 18.04
CA LEU A 187 -3.49 -1.22 17.29
C LEU A 187 -2.20 -0.70 17.91
N ARG A 188 -1.74 -1.36 18.97
CA ARG A 188 -0.38 -1.19 19.49
C ARG A 188 0.61 -1.67 18.42
N ASN A 189 1.88 -1.25 18.51
CA ASN A 189 3.01 -1.55 17.59
C ASN A 189 3.34 -3.05 17.36
N ASP A 190 2.36 -3.92 17.54
CA ASP A 190 2.41 -5.37 17.58
C ASP A 190 1.98 -6.04 16.26
N LEU A 191 1.75 -5.25 15.21
CA LEU A 191 1.40 -5.74 13.89
C LEU A 191 2.53 -6.59 13.31
N GLY A 192 2.18 -7.68 12.63
CA GLY A 192 3.12 -8.50 11.88
C GLY A 192 3.60 -7.80 10.61
N GLU A 193 4.60 -8.39 9.95
CA GLU A 193 5.14 -7.87 8.69
C GLU A 193 4.09 -7.81 7.57
N ASN A 194 3.14 -8.75 7.56
CA ASN A 194 2.07 -8.79 6.57
C ASN A 194 0.73 -8.57 7.29
N VAL A 195 0.01 -7.53 6.88
CA VAL A 195 -1.29 -7.19 7.43
C VAL A 195 -2.37 -7.43 6.38
N ILE A 196 -3.45 -8.09 6.76
CA ILE A 196 -4.63 -8.27 5.90
C ILE A 196 -5.79 -7.52 6.56
N VAL A 197 -6.36 -6.53 5.86
CA VAL A 197 -7.49 -5.74 6.33
C VAL A 197 -8.75 -6.21 5.60
N VAL A 198 -9.77 -6.66 6.33
CA VAL A 198 -10.98 -7.26 5.77
C VAL A 198 -12.13 -6.26 5.78
N LYS A 199 -12.80 -6.07 4.63
CA LYS A 199 -14.01 -5.24 4.45
C LYS A 199 -13.92 -3.79 4.95
N SER A 200 -12.71 -3.25 5.10
CA SER A 200 -12.51 -1.90 5.61
C SER A 200 -11.29 -1.26 4.97
N PHE A 201 -11.18 0.05 5.11
CA PHE A 201 -9.95 0.78 4.90
C PHE A 201 -9.44 1.25 6.26
N LEU A 202 -8.24 0.79 6.61
CA LEU A 202 -7.50 1.27 7.76
C LEU A 202 -6.07 1.47 7.33
N GLU A 203 -5.54 2.66 7.59
CA GLU A 203 -4.15 2.98 7.35
C GLU A 203 -3.28 2.32 8.42
N VAL A 204 -2.37 1.46 7.98
CA VAL A 204 -1.46 0.72 8.86
C VAL A 204 -0.07 0.69 8.25
N SER A 205 0.94 0.88 9.10
CA SER A 205 2.34 0.73 8.71
C SER A 205 2.75 -0.73 8.83
N ALA A 206 3.02 -1.37 7.70
CA ALA A 206 3.53 -2.73 7.61
C ALA A 206 4.31 -2.93 6.31
N LYS A 207 5.21 -3.94 6.29
CA LYS A 207 5.98 -4.30 5.09
C LYS A 207 5.08 -4.69 3.92
N ARG A 208 3.89 -5.23 4.21
CA ARG A 208 2.84 -5.47 3.21
C ARG A 208 1.47 -5.34 3.85
N VAL A 209 0.55 -4.68 3.15
CA VAL A 209 -0.86 -4.61 3.52
C VAL A 209 -1.70 -5.16 2.37
N VAL A 210 -2.69 -6.00 2.66
CA VAL A 210 -3.66 -6.45 1.66
C VAL A 210 -5.07 -6.14 2.14
N TYR A 211 -5.78 -5.30 1.40
CA TYR A 211 -7.19 -4.98 1.61
C TYR A 211 -8.04 -6.03 0.88
N LEU A 212 -8.87 -6.77 1.63
CA LEU A 212 -9.78 -7.78 1.11
C LEU A 212 -11.21 -7.25 1.09
N GLY A 213 -11.83 -7.16 -0.09
CA GLY A 213 -13.21 -6.72 -0.24
C GLY A 213 -13.42 -5.22 -0.07
N SER A 214 -12.33 -4.44 -0.12
CA SER A 214 -12.34 -2.98 -0.23
C SER A 214 -11.28 -2.59 -1.28
N LYS A 215 -11.54 -1.50 -2.01
CA LYS A 215 -10.62 -0.94 -3.01
C LYS A 215 -10.27 0.52 -2.66
N PRO A 216 -9.41 0.75 -1.67
CA PRO A 216 -8.95 2.09 -1.35
C PRO A 216 -8.15 2.69 -2.50
N THR A 217 -8.26 4.00 -2.70
CA THR A 217 -7.45 4.76 -3.67
C THR A 217 -5.96 4.56 -3.39
N GLY A 218 -5.14 4.49 -4.46
CA GLY A 218 -3.69 4.33 -4.33
C GLY A 218 -3.21 2.93 -3.90
N THR A 219 -4.10 1.93 -3.90
CA THR A 219 -3.74 0.51 -3.72
C THR A 219 -3.63 -0.22 -5.04
N LYS A 220 -2.71 -1.20 -5.09
CA LYS A 220 -2.55 -2.04 -6.28
C LYS A 220 -3.49 -3.23 -6.27
N GLU A 221 -4.31 -3.38 -7.31
CA GLU A 221 -5.23 -4.52 -7.42
C GLU A 221 -4.48 -5.81 -7.76
N ILE A 222 -4.69 -6.85 -6.95
CA ILE A 222 -4.25 -8.21 -7.23
C ILE A 222 -5.47 -9.03 -7.67
N LYS A 223 -5.41 -9.59 -8.88
CA LYS A 223 -6.44 -10.52 -9.35
C LYS A 223 -6.18 -11.91 -8.79
N MET A 224 -7.14 -12.41 -8.01
CA MET A 224 -7.13 -13.80 -7.57
C MET A 224 -7.65 -14.73 -8.67
N ASP A 225 -6.87 -15.78 -8.97
CA ASP A 225 -7.29 -16.84 -9.87
C ASP A 225 -8.26 -17.80 -9.15
N TYR A 226 -9.55 -17.46 -9.20
CA TYR A 226 -10.61 -18.23 -8.57
C TYR A 226 -10.74 -19.67 -9.10
N LYS A 227 -10.25 -19.96 -10.31
CA LYS A 227 -10.27 -21.33 -10.87
C LYS A 227 -9.34 -22.24 -10.07
N LYS A 228 -8.13 -21.75 -9.75
CA LYS A 228 -7.12 -22.50 -8.98
C LYS A 228 -7.50 -22.74 -7.51
N ILE A 229 -8.34 -21.87 -6.95
CA ILE A 229 -8.76 -21.94 -5.54
C ILE A 229 -10.17 -22.50 -5.34
N SER A 230 -10.84 -22.90 -6.43
CA SER A 230 -12.21 -23.44 -6.44
C SER A 230 -12.42 -24.59 -5.46
N LYS A 231 -11.41 -25.45 -5.28
CA LYS A 231 -11.42 -26.58 -4.34
C LYS A 231 -11.66 -26.19 -2.88
N TYR A 232 -11.35 -24.96 -2.49
CA TYR A 232 -11.55 -24.47 -1.12
C TYR A 232 -12.91 -23.83 -0.90
N ILE A 233 -13.57 -23.37 -1.98
CA ILE A 233 -14.76 -22.50 -1.90
C ILE A 233 -15.89 -23.19 -1.13
N TYR A 234 -16.27 -24.41 -1.52
CA TYR A 234 -17.39 -25.11 -0.90
C TYR A 234 -17.15 -25.41 0.58
N ARG A 235 -15.94 -25.87 0.92
CA ARG A 235 -15.59 -26.26 2.28
C ARG A 235 -15.53 -25.05 3.22
N ILE A 236 -14.89 -23.97 2.77
CA ILE A 236 -14.84 -22.72 3.54
C ILE A 236 -16.24 -22.10 3.67
N ARG A 237 -17.08 -22.15 2.62
CA ARG A 237 -18.47 -21.69 2.72
C ARG A 237 -19.27 -22.46 3.76
N ASP A 238 -19.14 -23.79 3.82
CA ASP A 238 -19.83 -24.60 4.84
C ASP A 238 -19.37 -24.24 6.26
N LEU A 239 -18.06 -24.07 6.45
CA LEU A 239 -17.50 -23.58 7.71
C LEU A 239 -18.11 -22.21 8.09
N ILE A 240 -18.05 -21.23 7.20
CA ILE A 240 -18.56 -19.87 7.48
C ILE A 240 -20.06 -19.87 7.77
N LYS A 241 -20.86 -20.70 7.09
CA LYS A 241 -22.29 -20.85 7.37
C LYS A 241 -22.58 -21.48 8.74
N SER A 242 -21.70 -22.36 9.20
CA SER A 242 -21.85 -22.99 10.52
C SER A 242 -21.54 -22.07 11.70
N ILE A 243 -20.82 -20.96 11.46
CA ILE A 243 -20.57 -19.92 12.48
C ILE A 243 -21.79 -18.99 12.53
N THR A 244 -22.85 -19.44 13.22
CA THR A 244 -24.12 -18.72 13.30
C THR A 244 -24.07 -17.54 14.28
N LYS A 245 -25.11 -16.69 14.26
CA LYS A 245 -25.25 -15.59 15.25
C LYS A 245 -25.29 -16.10 16.69
N ASP A 246 -25.87 -17.27 16.94
CA ASP A 246 -25.92 -17.85 18.29
C ASP A 246 -24.54 -18.30 18.78
N VAL A 247 -23.71 -18.84 17.86
CA VAL A 247 -22.30 -19.12 18.16
C VAL A 247 -21.55 -17.83 18.48
N LEU A 248 -21.72 -16.79 17.66
CA LEU A 248 -21.05 -15.50 17.86
C LEU A 248 -21.50 -14.77 19.14
N LYS A 249 -22.73 -15.02 19.60
CA LYS A 249 -23.26 -14.48 20.87
C LYS A 249 -22.97 -15.37 22.08
N GLY A 250 -22.22 -16.47 21.91
CA GLY A 250 -21.93 -17.43 22.98
C GLY A 250 -23.14 -18.24 23.47
N LYS A 251 -24.27 -18.19 22.77
CA LYS A 251 -25.49 -18.95 23.11
C LYS A 251 -25.37 -20.43 22.76
N ARG A 252 -24.44 -20.78 21.87
CA ARG A 252 -24.16 -22.15 21.44
C ARG A 252 -22.66 -22.33 21.22
N GLU A 253 -22.11 -23.45 21.66
CA GLU A 253 -20.71 -23.78 21.38
C GLU A 253 -20.50 -24.13 19.89
N PHE A 254 -19.34 -23.72 19.36
CA PHE A 254 -18.95 -24.10 18.01
C PHE A 254 -18.40 -25.53 17.97
N ASN A 255 -18.98 -26.38 17.12
CA ASN A 255 -18.51 -27.76 16.95
C ASN A 255 -17.25 -27.82 16.06
N TYR A 256 -16.08 -27.63 16.67
CA TYR A 256 -14.79 -27.75 15.98
C TYR A 256 -14.56 -29.14 15.37
N GLY A 257 -15.05 -30.20 16.02
CA GLY A 257 -14.87 -31.58 15.58
C GLY A 257 -15.44 -31.87 14.18
N ARG A 258 -16.56 -31.23 13.83
CA ARG A 258 -17.19 -31.34 12.50
C ARG A 258 -16.24 -30.97 11.35
N PHE A 259 -15.32 -30.04 11.58
CA PHE A 259 -14.41 -29.51 10.56
C PHE A 259 -12.98 -30.05 10.69
N LYS A 260 -12.78 -31.10 11.50
CA LYS A 260 -11.48 -31.78 11.57
C LYS A 260 -11.11 -32.31 10.18
N ASN A 261 -9.91 -31.97 9.71
CA ASN A 261 -9.43 -32.29 8.36
C ASN A 261 -10.23 -31.65 7.20
N ILE A 262 -10.88 -30.50 7.40
CA ILE A 262 -11.60 -29.76 6.34
C ILE A 262 -10.79 -29.53 5.06
N LEU A 263 -9.45 -29.60 5.11
CA LEU A 263 -8.56 -29.42 3.96
C LEU A 263 -7.97 -30.71 3.35
N LYS A 264 -8.22 -31.89 3.95
CA LYS A 264 -7.81 -33.19 3.37
C LYS A 264 -8.82 -33.63 2.30
#